data_AF-A0A0F3IGL8-F1
#
_entry.id   AF-A0A0F3IGL8-F1
#
_cell.length_a   1.000
_cell.length_b   1.000
_cell.length_c   1.000
_cell.angle_alpha   90.00
_cell.angle_beta   90.00
_cell.angle_gamma   90.00
#
_symmetry.space_group_name_H-M   'P 1'
#
loop_
_entity.id
_entity.type
_entity.pdbx_description
1 polymer ?
#
loop_
_entity_poly.entity_id
_entity_poly.type
_entity_poly.pdbx_seq_one_letter_code
_entity_poly.pdbx_strand_id
1 'polypeptide(L)'
;MIGGRDNDTLTGGAGGDTFYFGSADGAAADLSAANSGVDTITDFTATDNLCFNVSALGMTSNVGTMKVATLSSGGATLTSLANTATAGNVDAVILLNTTGFASYAAAQAELNATAAAITDNSGSAIVLWYSSVDSKIHITHDTDISTGAGTGTEIGIIGNSTSATLAALTGSNFTMIA
;
A
#
# COMPACT_ATOMS: atom_id res chain seq x y z
N MET A 1 -8.12 -3.94 -13.82
CA MET A 1 -7.32 -3.01 -14.63
C MET A 1 -5.87 -3.16 -14.26
N ILE A 2 -4.99 -3.14 -15.27
CA ILE A 2 -3.54 -3.32 -15.13
C ILE A 2 -2.93 -2.27 -16.04
N GLY A 3 -1.95 -1.49 -15.56
CA GLY A 3 -1.17 -0.58 -16.41
C GLY A 3 -0.20 -1.35 -17.28
N GLY A 4 0.66 -2.15 -16.66
CA GLY A 4 1.67 -2.94 -17.36
C GLY A 4 3.06 -2.42 -17.04
N ARG A 5 3.83 -2.04 -18.07
CA ARG A 5 5.15 -1.43 -17.92
C ARG A 5 5.06 0.07 -18.10
N ASP A 6 6.02 0.78 -17.52
CA ASP A 6 6.08 2.25 -17.50
C ASP A 6 4.90 2.86 -16.70
N ASN A 7 4.84 4.19 -16.61
CA ASN A 7 3.86 4.86 -15.77
C ASN A 7 2.52 5.00 -16.50
N ASP A 8 1.49 4.25 -16.07
CA ASP A 8 0.18 4.32 -16.69
C ASP A 8 -0.82 5.22 -15.93
N THR A 9 -1.87 5.62 -16.65
CA THR A 9 -3.03 6.31 -16.08
C THR A 9 -4.24 5.39 -16.17
N LEU A 10 -4.76 4.98 -15.01
CA LEU A 10 -5.86 4.02 -14.91
C LEU A 10 -7.16 4.74 -14.50
N THR A 11 -8.25 4.40 -15.18
CA THR A 11 -9.60 4.98 -14.94
C THR A 11 -10.61 3.85 -15.02
N GLY A 12 -11.23 3.50 -13.89
CA GLY A 12 -12.20 2.39 -13.77
C GLY A 12 -13.57 2.70 -14.37
N GLY A 13 -14.00 3.95 -14.22
CA GLY A 13 -15.32 4.42 -14.59
C GLY A 13 -16.32 4.23 -13.46
N ALA A 14 -17.54 3.82 -13.81
CA ALA A 14 -18.59 3.59 -12.83
C ALA A 14 -18.63 2.11 -12.43
N GLY A 15 -18.65 1.84 -11.12
CA GLY A 15 -18.72 0.49 -10.58
C GLY A 15 -17.76 0.32 -9.41
N GLY A 16 -17.64 -0.92 -8.94
CA GLY A 16 -16.50 -1.31 -8.10
C GLY A 16 -15.45 -1.94 -8.99
N ASP A 17 -14.35 -1.23 -9.19
CA ASP A 17 -13.25 -1.66 -10.06
C ASP A 17 -12.19 -2.42 -9.28
N THR A 18 -11.31 -3.13 -9.98
CA THR A 18 -10.16 -3.79 -9.35
C THR A 18 -8.89 -3.37 -10.07
N PHE A 19 -8.00 -2.67 -9.38
CA PHE A 19 -6.71 -2.22 -9.89
C PHE A 19 -5.62 -3.17 -9.43
N TYR A 20 -4.86 -3.71 -10.37
CA TYR A 20 -3.85 -4.71 -10.11
C TYR A 20 -2.46 -4.06 -10.10
N PHE A 21 -1.72 -4.29 -9.03
CA PHE A 21 -0.33 -3.89 -8.87
C PHE A 21 0.55 -5.15 -8.89
N GLY A 22 1.59 -5.14 -9.72
CA GLY A 22 2.35 -6.33 -10.07
C GLY A 22 1.73 -7.02 -11.29
N SER A 23 2.58 -7.52 -12.20
CA SER A 23 2.23 -8.08 -13.52
C SER A 23 0.94 -8.89 -13.51
N ALA A 24 0.06 -8.62 -14.48
CA ALA A 24 -1.08 -9.46 -14.78
C ALA A 24 -0.94 -10.19 -16.13
N ASP A 25 0.30 -10.25 -16.62
CA ASP A 25 0.68 -10.83 -17.90
C ASP A 25 1.02 -12.33 -17.75
N GLY A 26 0.92 -12.88 -16.53
CA GLY A 26 1.36 -14.25 -16.20
C GLY A 26 2.89 -14.42 -16.19
N ALA A 27 3.65 -13.37 -16.50
CA ALA A 27 5.09 -13.32 -16.28
C ALA A 27 5.35 -12.78 -14.87
N ALA A 28 5.86 -13.64 -13.99
CA ALA A 28 6.36 -13.24 -12.68
C ALA A 28 7.58 -12.32 -12.87
N ALA A 29 7.35 -11.01 -13.00
CA ALA A 29 8.35 -9.96 -12.80
C ALA A 29 7.76 -8.55 -13.04
N ASP A 30 7.97 -7.55 -12.20
CA ASP A 30 8.06 -7.55 -10.74
C ASP A 30 7.86 -6.14 -10.20
N LEU A 31 7.22 -6.03 -9.04
CA LEU A 31 7.24 -4.81 -8.21
C LEU A 31 8.69 -4.45 -7.76
N SER A 32 9.71 -5.23 -8.13
CA SER A 32 11.14 -4.99 -7.93
C SER A 32 11.97 -4.69 -9.21
N ALA A 33 11.35 -4.62 -10.41
CA ALA A 33 12.06 -4.25 -11.64
C ALA A 33 12.04 -2.74 -11.81
N ALA A 34 13.21 -2.15 -12.09
CA ALA A 34 13.41 -0.73 -12.38
C ALA A 34 12.57 -0.17 -13.56
N ASN A 35 11.78 -1.01 -14.24
CA ASN A 35 10.95 -0.67 -15.41
C ASN A 35 9.45 -1.00 -15.21
N SER A 36 8.99 -1.27 -13.99
CA SER A 36 7.56 -1.57 -13.75
C SER A 36 6.68 -0.32 -13.70
N GLY A 37 7.28 0.87 -13.68
CA GLY A 37 6.57 2.14 -13.62
C GLY A 37 5.72 2.31 -12.36
N VAL A 38 5.13 3.50 -12.23
CA VAL A 38 4.21 3.86 -11.16
C VAL A 38 2.88 4.28 -11.78
N ASP A 39 1.89 3.41 -11.65
CA ASP A 39 0.54 3.65 -12.16
C ASP A 39 -0.21 4.68 -11.31
N THR A 40 -0.96 5.56 -11.98
CA THR A 40 -1.84 6.54 -11.33
C THR A 40 -3.31 6.21 -11.61
N ILE A 41 -4.07 5.89 -10.57
CA ILE A 41 -5.52 5.72 -10.64
C ILE A 41 -6.21 7.08 -10.51
N THR A 42 -7.13 7.41 -11.41
CA THR A 42 -7.70 8.77 -11.50
C THR A 42 -9.09 8.92 -10.90
N ASP A 43 -9.78 7.82 -10.60
CA ASP A 43 -11.19 7.82 -10.19
C ASP A 43 -11.51 6.84 -9.05
N PHE A 44 -10.50 6.48 -8.26
CA PHE A 44 -10.65 5.53 -7.17
C PHE A 44 -11.71 5.97 -6.15
N THR A 45 -12.51 5.00 -5.71
CA THR A 45 -13.57 5.12 -4.72
C THR A 45 -13.46 4.02 -3.68
N ALA A 46 -14.15 4.18 -2.54
CA ALA A 46 -14.16 3.17 -1.49
C ALA A 46 -14.84 1.84 -1.89
N THR A 47 -15.49 1.77 -3.05
CA THR A 47 -16.03 0.51 -3.60
C THR A 47 -15.05 -0.23 -4.51
N ASP A 48 -13.91 0.37 -4.81
CA ASP A 48 -12.88 -0.23 -5.64
C ASP A 48 -11.91 -1.07 -4.81
N ASN A 49 -11.24 -2.01 -5.49
CA ASN A 49 -10.29 -2.93 -4.89
C ASN A 49 -8.89 -2.67 -5.43
N LEU A 50 -7.92 -2.73 -4.53
CA LEU A 50 -6.49 -2.77 -4.80
C LEU A 50 -6.06 -4.24 -4.68
N CYS A 51 -5.65 -4.81 -5.80
CA CYS A 51 -5.19 -6.18 -5.90
C CYS A 51 -3.67 -6.20 -6.05
N PHE A 52 -2.96 -6.84 -5.13
CA PHE A 52 -1.50 -6.91 -5.15
C PHE A 52 -1.05 -8.31 -5.56
N ASN A 53 -0.40 -8.43 -6.71
CA ASN A 53 0.34 -9.63 -7.09
C ASN A 53 1.72 -9.60 -6.43
N VAL A 54 1.85 -10.33 -5.33
CA VAL A 54 3.04 -10.31 -4.47
C VAL A 54 3.98 -11.50 -4.68
N SER A 55 3.76 -12.29 -5.73
CA SER A 55 4.59 -13.46 -6.04
C SER A 55 6.09 -13.17 -6.08
N ALA A 56 6.45 -11.98 -6.56
CA ALA A 56 7.83 -11.50 -6.62
C ALA A 56 8.30 -10.75 -5.36
N LEU A 57 7.40 -10.41 -4.42
CA LEU A 57 7.71 -9.59 -3.23
C LEU A 57 8.03 -10.40 -1.97
N GLY A 58 7.92 -11.72 -2.02
CA GLY A 58 8.18 -12.57 -0.85
C GLY A 58 7.10 -12.54 0.23
N MET A 59 5.97 -11.85 0.00
CA MET A 59 4.81 -11.78 0.89
C MET A 59 3.83 -12.96 0.71
N THR A 60 4.30 -14.13 0.29
CA THR A 60 3.44 -15.24 -0.20
C THR A 60 2.76 -16.07 0.89
N SER A 61 3.02 -15.78 2.17
CA SER A 61 2.52 -16.58 3.30
C SER A 61 1.02 -16.39 3.60
N ASN A 62 0.36 -15.36 3.03
CA ASN A 62 -1.06 -15.05 3.28
C ASN A 62 -1.85 -14.75 1.97
N VAL A 63 -1.66 -15.55 0.91
CA VAL A 63 -2.48 -15.42 -0.32
C VAL A 63 -3.98 -15.58 -0.03
N GLY A 64 -4.79 -14.67 -0.54
CA GLY A 64 -6.21 -14.52 -0.22
C GLY A 64 -6.52 -13.12 0.29
N THR A 65 -6.63 -12.96 1.61
CA THR A 65 -7.05 -11.69 2.24
C THR A 65 -5.97 -11.12 3.14
N MET A 66 -5.59 -9.86 2.89
CA MET A 66 -4.50 -9.17 3.59
C MET A 66 -4.84 -8.89 5.06
N LYS A 67 -3.85 -9.00 5.95
CA LYS A 67 -3.86 -8.40 7.29
C LYS A 67 -3.60 -6.92 7.15
N VAL A 68 -4.67 -6.14 7.22
CA VAL A 68 -4.61 -4.69 7.06
C VAL A 68 -4.71 -4.03 8.43
N ALA A 69 -3.86 -3.06 8.68
CA ALA A 69 -3.92 -2.23 9.88
C ALA A 69 -3.90 -0.74 9.53
N THR A 70 -4.41 0.08 10.45
CA THR A 70 -4.24 1.53 10.41
C THR A 70 -3.29 1.96 11.53
N LEU A 71 -2.48 2.98 11.27
CA LEU A 71 -1.68 3.67 12.27
C LEU A 71 -2.04 5.15 12.24
N SER A 72 -2.43 5.70 13.39
CA SER A 72 -2.70 7.14 13.50
C SER A 72 -1.39 7.91 13.71
N SER A 73 -1.33 9.13 13.18
CA SER A 73 -0.16 10.01 13.28
C SER A 73 0.28 10.28 14.73
N GLY A 74 1.58 10.43 14.95
CA GLY A 74 2.18 10.76 16.24
C GLY A 74 2.63 9.54 17.06
N GLY A 75 2.92 8.40 16.44
CA GLY A 75 3.35 7.17 17.11
C GLY A 75 2.21 6.50 17.90
N ALA A 76 0.98 6.66 17.43
CA ALA A 76 -0.22 6.20 18.11
C ALA A 76 -0.49 4.70 17.89
N THR A 77 -1.65 4.21 18.32
CA THR A 77 -1.94 2.77 18.41
C THR A 77 -2.21 2.14 17.04
N LEU A 78 -1.49 1.07 16.71
CA LEU A 78 -1.82 0.17 15.60
C LEU A 78 -3.21 -0.44 15.83
N THR A 79 -4.10 -0.30 14.86
CA THR A 79 -5.46 -0.86 14.91
C THR A 79 -5.66 -1.84 13.77
N SER A 80 -6.06 -3.07 14.10
CA SER A 80 -6.43 -4.09 13.08
C SER A 80 -7.68 -3.63 12.33
N LEU A 81 -7.57 -3.55 11.01
CA LEU A 81 -8.68 -3.27 10.11
C LEU A 81 -9.21 -4.55 9.43
N ALA A 82 -8.33 -5.52 9.16
CA ALA A 82 -8.68 -6.79 8.51
C ALA A 82 -7.85 -7.97 9.03
N ASN A 83 -8.45 -9.15 9.07
CA ASN A 83 -7.79 -10.44 9.30
C ASN A 83 -6.87 -10.53 10.54
N THR A 84 -7.21 -9.78 11.59
CA THR A 84 -6.49 -9.77 12.88
C THR A 84 -5.03 -9.33 12.73
N ALA A 85 -4.80 -8.21 12.05
CA ALA A 85 -3.48 -7.62 11.90
C ALA A 85 -2.89 -7.21 13.25
N THR A 86 -1.69 -7.70 13.56
CA THR A 86 -0.94 -7.36 14.78
C THR A 86 0.47 -6.95 14.37
N ALA A 87 1.14 -6.13 15.17
CA ALA A 87 2.54 -5.81 14.89
C ALA A 87 3.38 -7.10 14.72
N GLY A 88 4.29 -7.09 13.74
CA GLY A 88 5.04 -8.25 13.27
C GLY A 88 4.26 -9.21 12.37
N ASN A 89 2.99 -8.92 12.09
CA ASN A 89 2.12 -9.70 11.22
C ASN A 89 1.05 -8.83 10.51
N VAL A 90 1.53 -7.86 9.73
CA VAL A 90 0.73 -6.90 8.95
C VAL A 90 1.18 -6.95 7.49
N ASP A 91 0.27 -7.26 6.58
CA ASP A 91 0.55 -7.27 5.14
C ASP A 91 0.46 -5.84 4.56
N ALA A 92 -0.50 -5.03 5.03
CA ALA A 92 -0.64 -3.63 4.64
C ALA A 92 -0.93 -2.71 5.81
N VAL A 93 -0.28 -1.54 5.83
CA VAL A 93 -0.48 -0.49 6.82
C VAL A 93 -0.94 0.80 6.16
N ILE A 94 -2.00 1.39 6.72
CA ILE A 94 -2.58 2.67 6.31
C ILE A 94 -2.16 3.74 7.33
N LEU A 95 -1.39 4.73 6.89
CA LEU A 95 -0.93 5.82 7.75
C LEU A 95 -1.93 6.97 7.75
N LEU A 96 -2.73 7.04 8.82
CA LEU A 96 -3.74 8.06 9.00
C LEU A 96 -3.10 9.35 9.53
N ASN A 97 -2.79 10.24 8.60
CA ASN A 97 -2.35 11.60 8.89
C ASN A 97 -3.21 12.59 8.10
N THR A 98 -3.99 13.42 8.81
CA THR A 98 -4.92 14.37 8.19
C THR A 98 -4.21 15.49 7.43
N THR A 99 -2.98 15.82 7.81
CA THR A 99 -2.17 16.86 7.15
C THR A 99 -1.26 16.28 6.06
N GLY A 100 -1.11 14.96 6.01
CA GLY A 100 -0.20 14.25 5.11
C GLY A 100 1.26 14.30 5.53
N PHE A 101 2.09 13.56 4.80
CA PHE A 101 3.54 13.48 4.94
C PHE A 101 4.24 14.20 3.79
N ALA A 102 5.37 14.83 4.07
CA ALA A 102 6.14 15.54 3.04
C ALA A 102 6.94 14.62 2.11
N SER A 103 7.13 13.36 2.50
CA SER A 103 7.86 12.34 1.74
C SER A 103 7.62 10.95 2.34
N TYR A 104 8.00 9.91 1.61
CA TYR A 104 8.04 8.55 2.16
C TYR A 104 8.95 8.44 3.39
N ALA A 105 10.08 9.15 3.43
CA ALA A 105 10.97 9.14 4.60
C ALA A 105 10.28 9.69 5.87
N ALA A 106 9.38 10.67 5.73
CA ALA A 106 8.57 11.16 6.85
C ALA A 106 7.50 10.15 7.27
N ALA A 107 6.86 9.47 6.31
CA ALA A 107 5.94 8.36 6.58
C ALA A 107 6.65 7.18 7.27
N GLN A 108 7.88 6.87 6.88
CA GLN A 108 8.71 5.84 7.50
C GLN A 108 9.07 6.21 8.95
N ALA A 109 9.39 7.48 9.23
CA ALA A 109 9.69 7.92 10.58
C ALA A 109 8.51 7.70 11.54
N GLU A 110 7.27 7.87 11.04
CA GLU A 110 6.04 7.57 11.78
C GLU A 110 5.88 6.08 12.08
N LEU A 111 6.14 5.22 11.08
CA LEU A 111 6.15 3.76 11.26
C LEU A 111 7.19 3.34 12.32
N ASN A 112 8.41 3.86 12.22
CA ASN A 112 9.51 3.54 13.14
C ASN A 112 9.28 4.07 14.57
N ALA A 113 8.50 5.14 14.73
CA ALA A 113 8.12 5.66 16.04
C ALA A 113 7.16 4.73 16.79
N THR A 114 6.47 3.85 16.07
CA THR A 114 5.63 2.81 16.67
C THR A 114 6.56 1.71 17.19
N ALA A 115 6.56 1.48 18.50
CA ALA A 115 7.53 0.61 19.20
C ALA A 115 7.54 -0.88 18.78
N ALA A 116 6.77 -1.27 17.76
CA ALA A 116 6.70 -2.63 17.25
C ALA A 116 6.84 -2.61 15.73
N ALA A 117 7.72 -3.46 15.19
CA ALA A 117 7.92 -3.60 13.75
C ALA A 117 6.59 -3.93 13.05
N ILE A 118 6.11 -3.05 12.17
CA ILE A 118 4.85 -3.23 11.43
C ILE A 118 5.16 -4.02 10.15
N THR A 119 5.61 -5.27 10.30
CA THR A 119 6.04 -6.13 9.19
C THR A 119 5.01 -7.22 8.92
N ASP A 120 5.03 -7.81 7.72
CA ASP A 120 4.58 -9.19 7.52
C ASP A 120 5.60 -10.15 8.17
N ASN A 121 5.25 -11.43 8.25
CA ASN A 121 6.12 -12.55 8.60
C ASN A 121 7.46 -12.57 7.83
N SER A 122 7.53 -11.91 6.68
CA SER A 122 8.71 -11.80 5.81
C SER A 122 9.60 -10.58 6.09
N GLY A 123 9.15 -9.62 6.90
CA GLY A 123 9.87 -8.35 7.14
C GLY A 123 9.44 -7.19 6.22
N SER A 124 8.61 -7.47 5.21
CA SER A 124 8.09 -6.48 4.25
C SER A 124 6.65 -6.06 4.56
N ALA A 125 6.18 -4.94 4.02
CA ALA A 125 4.77 -4.54 4.06
C ALA A 125 4.41 -3.59 2.90
N ILE A 126 3.12 -3.52 2.57
CA ILE A 126 2.57 -2.42 1.75
C ILE A 126 2.20 -1.25 2.65
N VAL A 127 2.66 -0.06 2.33
CA VAL A 127 2.41 1.19 3.07
C VAL A 127 1.60 2.13 2.20
N LEU A 128 0.44 2.56 2.71
CA LEU A 128 -0.39 3.59 2.10
C LEU A 128 -0.28 4.87 2.93
N TRP A 129 0.08 5.97 2.26
CA TRP A 129 0.28 7.25 2.94
C TRP A 129 -0.21 8.42 2.07
N TYR A 130 -0.77 9.43 2.72
CA TYR A 130 -1.21 10.65 2.05
C TYR A 130 -0.06 11.66 2.00
N SER A 131 0.25 12.15 0.80
CA SER A 131 1.30 13.15 0.56
C SER A 131 0.74 14.56 0.69
N SER A 132 1.42 15.38 1.48
CA SER A 132 1.11 16.81 1.60
C SER A 132 1.66 17.65 0.44
N VAL A 133 2.47 17.05 -0.44
CA VAL A 133 3.17 17.77 -1.53
C VAL A 133 2.32 17.83 -2.78
N ASP A 134 1.76 16.70 -3.19
CA ASP A 134 0.97 16.56 -4.40
C ASP A 134 -0.50 16.18 -4.12
N SER A 135 -0.88 16.05 -2.85
CA SER A 135 -2.23 15.73 -2.40
C SER A 135 -2.77 14.41 -2.94
N LYS A 136 -1.91 13.38 -2.98
CA LYS A 136 -2.26 12.03 -3.43
C LYS A 136 -1.99 11.00 -2.34
N ILE A 137 -2.61 9.83 -2.48
CA ILE A 137 -2.24 8.64 -1.70
C ILE A 137 -1.21 7.88 -2.52
N HIS A 138 -0.08 7.60 -1.89
CA HIS A 138 0.99 6.82 -2.46
C HIS A 138 0.96 5.43 -1.85
N ILE A 139 1.18 4.43 -2.70
CA ILE A 139 1.26 3.03 -2.33
C ILE A 139 2.71 2.62 -2.51
N THR A 140 3.33 2.20 -1.41
CA THR A 140 4.75 1.90 -1.38
C THR A 140 4.96 0.50 -0.82
N HIS A 141 5.80 -0.30 -1.48
CA HIS A 141 6.29 -1.54 -0.91
C HIS A 141 7.56 -1.27 -0.11
N ASP A 142 7.53 -1.57 1.18
CA ASP A 142 8.69 -1.51 2.06
C ASP A 142 9.24 -2.93 2.27
N THR A 143 10.50 -3.14 1.92
CA THR A 143 11.18 -4.43 2.06
C THR A 143 11.80 -4.64 3.45
N ASP A 144 11.90 -3.60 4.27
CA ASP A 144 12.45 -3.70 5.63
C ASP A 144 11.89 -2.59 6.53
N ILE A 145 10.63 -2.75 6.90
CA ILE A 145 9.92 -1.88 7.83
C ILE A 145 10.32 -2.15 9.30
N SER A 146 11.25 -3.09 9.54
CA SER A 146 11.54 -3.61 10.87
C SER A 146 12.58 -2.81 11.68
N THR A 147 13.49 -2.06 11.05
CA THR A 147 14.58 -1.39 11.80
C THR A 147 15.11 -0.07 11.21
N GLY A 148 14.32 0.64 10.41
CA GLY A 148 14.62 2.02 10.03
C GLY A 148 15.66 2.21 8.92
N ALA A 149 15.85 1.19 8.08
CA ALA A 149 16.67 1.26 6.87
C ALA A 149 15.89 0.97 5.57
N GLY A 150 14.59 0.66 5.65
CA GLY A 150 13.76 0.37 4.48
C GLY A 150 13.75 1.53 3.48
N THR A 151 14.14 1.23 2.23
CA THR A 151 13.86 2.10 1.08
C THR A 151 12.56 1.64 0.47
N GLY A 152 11.47 2.35 0.74
CA GLY A 152 10.19 2.06 0.12
C GLY A 152 10.26 2.27 -1.40
N THR A 153 9.77 1.30 -2.15
CA THR A 153 9.60 1.39 -3.60
C THR A 153 8.16 1.78 -3.88
N GLU A 154 7.94 2.92 -4.54
CA GLU A 154 6.60 3.33 -4.95
C GLU A 154 6.07 2.39 -6.03
N ILE A 155 4.88 1.88 -5.84
CA ILE A 155 4.26 0.88 -6.72
C ILE A 155 2.92 1.33 -7.30
N GLY A 156 2.38 2.45 -6.82
CA GLY A 156 1.11 2.98 -7.31
C GLY A 156 0.70 4.27 -6.62
N ILE A 157 -0.17 5.02 -7.28
CA ILE A 157 -0.69 6.29 -6.80
C ILE A 157 -2.20 6.32 -7.00
N ILE A 158 -2.94 6.76 -5.98
CA ILE A 158 -4.34 7.15 -6.11
C ILE A 158 -4.40 8.67 -6.30
N GLY A 159 -4.58 9.10 -7.55
CA GLY A 159 -4.47 10.49 -7.99
C GLY A 159 -5.67 11.36 -7.62
N ASN A 160 -6.88 10.81 -7.56
CA ASN A 160 -8.05 11.49 -7.00
C ASN A 160 -8.23 11.04 -5.55
N SER A 161 -7.53 11.71 -4.63
CA SER A 161 -7.60 11.33 -3.23
C SER A 161 -7.41 12.50 -2.28
N THR A 162 -7.76 12.22 -1.03
CA THR A 162 -7.55 13.09 0.13
C THR A 162 -7.16 12.21 1.32
N SER A 163 -6.74 12.83 2.42
CA SER A 163 -6.59 12.10 3.69
C SER A 163 -7.91 11.45 4.17
N ALA A 164 -9.07 11.99 3.78
CA ALA A 164 -10.37 11.37 4.05
C ALA A 164 -10.60 10.13 3.17
N THR A 165 -10.15 10.13 1.92
CA THR A 165 -10.17 8.94 1.04
C THR A 165 -9.32 7.83 1.65
N LEU A 166 -8.15 8.16 2.19
CA LEU A 166 -7.27 7.20 2.87
C LEU A 166 -7.93 6.60 4.12
N ALA A 167 -8.61 7.45 4.92
CA ALA A 167 -9.34 7.04 6.11
C ALA A 167 -10.61 6.23 5.81
N ALA A 168 -11.15 6.32 4.60
CA ALA A 168 -12.34 5.58 4.17
C ALA A 168 -12.02 4.16 3.67
N LEU A 169 -10.74 3.82 3.48
CA LEU A 169 -10.33 2.48 3.10
C LEU A 169 -10.70 1.48 4.20
N THR A 170 -11.14 0.31 3.77
CA THR A 170 -11.56 -0.82 4.59
C THR A 170 -10.76 -2.06 4.22
N GLY A 171 -10.82 -3.09 5.05
CA GLY A 171 -10.19 -4.38 4.74
C GLY A 171 -10.63 -4.99 3.42
N SER A 172 -11.85 -4.70 2.95
CA SER A 172 -12.38 -5.23 1.69
C SER A 172 -11.74 -4.61 0.45
N ASN A 173 -11.11 -3.44 0.58
CA ASN A 173 -10.41 -2.81 -0.53
C ASN A 173 -9.09 -3.51 -0.89
N PHE A 174 -8.64 -4.50 -0.11
CA PHE A 174 -7.32 -5.11 -0.26
C PHE A 174 -7.43 -6.60 -0.55
N THR A 175 -6.85 -7.02 -1.67
CA THR A 175 -6.72 -8.43 -2.04
C THR A 175 -5.28 -8.73 -2.40
N MET A 176 -4.79 -9.92 -2.01
CA MET A 176 -3.45 -10.37 -2.33
C MET A 176 -3.51 -11.67 -3.13
N ILE A 177 -2.78 -11.69 -4.25
CA ILE A 177 -2.63 -12.84 -5.13
C ILE A 177 -1.14 -13.18 -5.31
N ALA A 178 -0.86 -14.41 -5.73
CA ALA A 178 0.47 -14.86 -6.15
C ALA A 178 0.41 -15.45 -7.57
#